data_AF-A0A9Q0XR77-F1
#
_entry.id   AF-A0A9Q0XR77-F1
#
_cell.length_a   1.000
_cell.length_b   1.000
_cell.length_c   1.000
_cell.angle_alpha   90.00
_cell.angle_beta   90.00
_cell.angle_gamma   90.00
#
_symmetry.space_group_name_H-M   'P 1'
#
loop_
_entity.id
_entity.type
_entity.pdbx_description
1 polymer ?
#
loop_
_entity_poly.entity_id
_entity_poly.type
_entity_poly.pdbx_seq_one_letter_code
_entity_poly.pdbx_strand_id
1 'polypeptide(L)'
;GIPGVDDNLAGPRGLEGERGEKGPEGTTGLKGTPGDHGPLGHRGIKGAKGGAALSPCQLIAYIREHSPCYEGTPECPVYLTELVFALDVSQDTTLSLFQHMKKIVIETVNGIKIRESNCPVGARVALVSYSSDTHYLIRFSDFRSKSRLLRAVNALSYPRSTSRRDLGGSMRFVARNVFKRTLQGDNVRKVAVFFSNGPSVDPVSINTAILEFSALDIVPAVIVFNNIMDINQSFAVDDSGQFQVIAFPSEGDYTPFLQRLRMCTLCYDKCKPDVACAKRTSPREAYMDAVFILDTSRKMNPRDCEKIKGLLNDVLDHFDISSEPATSSVGDRVALVSHAPPAFQPRLQKLPVKKEFDLVTYRETEVMKKHIQESVQQLGGLSAIGHAIQWTINNIFSKAPSPRRHKILTVISAGETSPWDKELLKKVSLRAKCQGYVLLVLSLGPTYDHTELEDLASRPLEQHLIQLGRIHKPDLKYAQMFLKAFLRLLRNKINDYPPAELKAKCDKIMNQKTRYVSRSLSLV
;
A
#
# COMPACT_ATOMS: atom_id res chain seq x y z
N GLY A 1 61.13 -84.81 -75.67
CA GLY A 1 59.73 -85.10 -75.97
C GLY A 1 58.87 -84.23 -75.08
N ILE A 2 57.92 -83.54 -75.71
CA ILE A 2 56.90 -82.64 -75.14
C ILE A 2 56.06 -83.42 -74.09
N PRO A 3 55.39 -82.75 -73.12
CA PRO A 3 53.93 -82.75 -73.24
C PRO A 3 53.20 -81.51 -72.67
N GLY A 4 52.25 -80.99 -73.47
CA GLY A 4 50.99 -80.40 -72.98
C GLY A 4 50.02 -81.54 -72.59
N VAL A 5 48.76 -81.38 -72.21
CA VAL A 5 47.77 -80.31 -72.03
C VAL A 5 46.58 -81.07 -71.39
N ASP A 6 45.84 -80.40 -70.50
CA ASP A 6 44.51 -80.72 -69.95
C ASP A 6 44.34 -82.06 -69.17
N ASP A 7 43.52 -82.17 -68.12
CA ASP A 7 42.18 -81.61 -67.97
C ASP A 7 41.69 -81.53 -66.50
N ASN A 8 40.58 -80.81 -66.34
CA ASN A 8 39.80 -80.46 -65.15
C ASN A 8 39.34 -81.61 -64.24
N LEU A 9 39.19 -81.34 -62.93
CA LEU A 9 37.94 -81.42 -62.15
C LEU A 9 38.19 -81.17 -60.64
N ALA A 10 37.49 -80.18 -60.08
CA ALA A 10 37.62 -79.72 -58.69
C ALA A 10 36.77 -80.55 -57.70
N GLY A 11 37.35 -80.87 -56.54
CA GLY A 11 36.64 -81.43 -55.36
C GLY A 11 36.13 -80.34 -54.39
N PRO A 12 35.12 -80.65 -53.56
CA PRO A 12 34.27 -79.66 -52.88
C PRO A 12 34.92 -78.91 -51.70
N ARG A 13 34.37 -77.71 -51.49
CA ARG A 13 34.72 -76.65 -50.54
C ARG A 13 34.68 -77.10 -49.07
N GLY A 14 35.79 -76.92 -48.36
CA GLY A 14 35.88 -77.11 -46.91
C GLY A 14 35.15 -76.02 -46.12
N LEU A 15 34.64 -76.41 -44.94
CA LEU A 15 33.84 -75.60 -44.02
C LEU A 15 34.63 -74.42 -43.43
N GLU A 16 33.93 -73.30 -43.23
CA GLU A 16 34.41 -72.01 -42.73
C GLU A 16 34.88 -72.12 -41.27
N GLY A 17 36.10 -71.67 -40.97
CA GLY A 17 36.67 -71.71 -39.63
C GLY A 17 36.01 -70.70 -38.68
N GLU A 18 35.83 -71.09 -37.41
CA GLU A 18 35.18 -70.26 -36.40
C GLU A 18 35.93 -68.96 -36.11
N ARG A 19 35.16 -67.89 -35.90
CA ARG A 19 35.63 -66.52 -35.63
C ARG A 19 36.29 -66.43 -34.26
N GLY A 20 37.56 -66.03 -34.21
CA GLY A 20 38.28 -65.75 -32.96
C GLY A 20 37.64 -64.63 -32.13
N GLU A 21 37.62 -64.79 -30.81
CA GLU A 21 37.04 -63.82 -29.88
C GLU A 21 37.79 -62.47 -29.90
N LYS A 22 37.02 -61.38 -29.83
CA LYS A 22 37.55 -60.00 -29.76
C LYS A 22 38.12 -59.77 -28.36
N GLY A 23 39.39 -59.35 -28.27
CA GLY A 23 40.04 -59.05 -26.99
C GLY A 23 39.31 -57.95 -26.19
N PRO A 24 39.46 -57.91 -24.85
CA PRO A 24 38.76 -56.95 -24.00
C PRO A 24 39.15 -55.51 -24.33
N GLU A 25 38.18 -54.59 -24.21
CA GLU A 25 38.37 -53.15 -24.36
C GLU A 25 39.34 -52.62 -23.30
N GLY A 26 40.31 -51.78 -23.70
CA GLY A 26 41.26 -51.16 -22.77
C GLY A 26 40.56 -50.22 -21.79
N THR A 27 41.04 -50.18 -20.55
CA THR A 27 40.44 -49.36 -19.49
C THR A 27 40.53 -47.87 -19.83
N THR A 28 39.43 -47.13 -19.66
CA THR A 28 39.39 -45.68 -19.83
C THR A 28 40.26 -45.01 -18.77
N GLY A 29 41.22 -44.17 -19.18
CA GLY A 29 42.11 -43.45 -18.26
C GLY A 29 41.34 -42.54 -17.29
N LEU A 30 41.83 -42.44 -16.04
CA LEU A 30 41.22 -41.60 -15.01
C LEU A 30 41.21 -40.12 -15.43
N LYS A 31 40.04 -39.48 -15.32
CA LYS A 31 39.86 -38.05 -15.62
C LYS A 31 40.64 -37.22 -14.59
N GLY A 32 41.54 -36.35 -15.05
CA GLY A 32 42.35 -35.49 -14.18
C GLY A 32 41.49 -34.58 -13.28
N THR A 33 41.95 -34.33 -12.06
CA THR A 33 41.25 -33.46 -11.10
C THR A 33 41.26 -31.99 -11.56
N PRO A 34 40.14 -31.26 -11.46
CA PRO A 34 40.12 -29.82 -11.74
C PRO A 34 41.10 -29.07 -10.83
N GLY A 35 41.85 -28.12 -11.38
CA GLY A 35 42.79 -27.30 -10.61
C GLY A 35 42.09 -26.36 -9.62
N ASP A 36 42.76 -26.06 -8.51
CA ASP A 36 42.21 -25.22 -7.44
C ASP A 36 41.86 -23.80 -7.92
N HIS A 37 40.73 -23.28 -7.46
CA HIS A 37 40.31 -21.91 -7.74
C HIS A 37 41.26 -20.91 -7.05
N GLY A 38 41.73 -19.93 -7.82
CA GLY A 38 42.60 -18.85 -7.31
C GLY A 38 41.93 -18.03 -6.19
N PRO A 39 42.72 -17.33 -5.36
CA PRO A 39 42.21 -16.62 -4.18
C PRO A 39 41.22 -15.51 -4.56
N LEU A 40 40.18 -15.37 -3.75
CA LEU A 40 39.14 -14.35 -3.92
C LEU A 40 39.76 -12.94 -3.81
N GLY A 41 39.61 -12.12 -4.85
CA GLY A 41 40.10 -10.74 -4.85
C GLY A 41 39.54 -9.92 -3.69
N HIS A 42 40.39 -9.10 -3.07
CA HIS A 42 40.00 -8.28 -1.93
C HIS A 42 39.03 -7.17 -2.35
N ARG A 43 37.93 -7.03 -1.59
CA ARG A 43 36.93 -5.99 -1.83
C ARG A 43 37.53 -4.64 -1.39
N GLY A 44 37.54 -3.66 -2.30
CA GLY A 44 38.07 -2.33 -2.02
C GLY A 44 37.34 -1.63 -0.87
N ILE A 45 38.04 -0.67 -0.25
CA ILE A 45 37.49 0.17 0.84
C ILE A 45 36.24 0.91 0.36
N LYS A 46 35.20 0.89 1.21
CA LYS A 46 33.96 1.63 0.96
C LYS A 46 34.26 3.13 1.03
N GLY A 47 33.91 3.88 -0.02
CA GLY A 47 34.12 5.32 -0.08
C GLY A 47 33.44 6.08 1.06
N ALA A 48 33.93 7.29 1.35
CA ALA A 48 33.38 8.16 2.37
C ALA A 48 31.88 8.41 2.15
N LYS A 49 31.14 8.51 3.26
CA LYS A 49 29.71 8.84 3.23
C LYS A 49 29.57 10.24 2.61
N GLY A 50 28.77 10.37 1.56
CA GLY A 50 28.52 11.66 0.91
C GLY A 50 27.98 12.71 1.89
N GLY A 51 28.16 14.00 1.55
CA GLY A 51 27.71 15.13 2.36
C GLY A 51 26.21 15.16 2.66
N ALA A 52 25.78 16.13 3.48
CA ALA A 52 24.38 16.27 3.88
C ALA A 52 23.44 16.25 2.66
N ALA A 53 22.44 15.37 2.69
CA ALA A 53 21.51 15.22 1.59
C ALA A 53 20.74 16.53 1.40
N LEU A 54 20.80 17.11 0.20
CA LEU A 54 19.94 18.24 -0.19
C LEU A 54 18.48 17.89 0.11
N SER A 55 17.71 18.82 0.66
CA SER A 55 16.26 18.64 0.75
C SER A 55 15.68 18.41 -0.66
N PRO A 56 14.50 17.76 -0.79
CA PRO A 56 13.90 17.52 -2.10
C PRO A 56 13.78 18.78 -2.95
N CYS A 57 13.41 19.91 -2.34
CA CYS A 57 13.27 21.20 -3.03
C CYS A 57 14.61 21.83 -3.43
N GLN A 58 15.66 21.68 -2.60
CA GLN A 58 17.00 22.12 -2.97
C GLN A 58 17.56 21.29 -4.14
N LEU A 59 17.34 19.98 -4.13
CA LEU A 59 17.74 19.12 -5.23
C LEU A 59 17.02 19.49 -6.53
N ILE A 60 15.71 19.77 -6.46
CA ILE A 60 14.94 20.24 -7.61
C ILE A 60 15.50 21.57 -8.13
N ALA A 61 15.74 22.54 -7.24
CA ALA A 61 16.30 23.83 -7.63
C ALA A 61 17.67 23.67 -8.31
N TYR A 62 18.53 22.83 -7.73
CA TYR A 62 19.84 22.51 -8.29
C TYR A 62 19.74 21.90 -9.70
N ILE A 63 18.87 20.90 -9.89
CA ILE A 63 18.65 20.26 -11.20
C ILE A 63 18.15 21.27 -12.23
N ARG A 64 17.24 22.18 -11.83
CA ARG A 64 16.71 23.22 -12.72
C ARG A 64 17.78 24.20 -13.16
N GLU A 65 18.67 24.60 -12.25
CA GLU A 65 19.73 25.57 -12.53
C GLU A 65 20.86 24.97 -13.39
N HIS A 66 21.14 23.67 -13.25
CA HIS A 66 22.31 23.02 -13.86
C HIS A 66 21.97 22.08 -15.03
N SER A 67 20.74 22.07 -15.53
CA SER A 67 20.32 21.19 -16.62
C SER A 67 19.81 21.99 -17.83
N PRO A 68 20.26 21.67 -19.06
CA PRO A 68 19.76 22.31 -20.28
C PRO A 68 18.29 21.98 -20.58
N CYS A 69 17.68 21.06 -19.81
CA CYS A 69 16.26 20.75 -19.94
C CYS A 69 15.34 21.80 -19.33
N TYR A 70 15.87 22.75 -18.58
CA TYR A 70 15.13 23.85 -17.95
C TYR A 70 15.69 25.17 -18.46
N GLU A 71 14.95 25.83 -19.35
CA GLU A 71 15.27 27.18 -19.83
C GLU A 71 14.15 28.13 -19.40
N GLY A 72 14.49 29.20 -18.68
CA GLY A 72 13.55 30.24 -18.26
C GLY A 72 12.58 29.82 -17.14
N THR A 73 11.34 30.31 -17.21
CA THR A 73 10.30 30.07 -16.19
C THR A 73 9.78 28.62 -16.24
N PRO A 74 9.58 27.95 -15.10
CA PRO A 74 9.12 26.56 -15.08
C PRO A 74 7.75 26.42 -15.75
N GLU A 75 7.72 25.73 -16.89
CA GLU A 75 6.50 25.40 -17.62
C GLU A 75 5.66 24.36 -16.88
N CYS A 76 4.34 24.38 -17.07
CA CYS A 76 3.46 23.39 -16.45
C CYS A 76 3.43 22.07 -17.23
N PRO A 77 3.51 20.89 -16.58
CA PRO A 77 3.68 20.70 -15.14
C PRO A 77 5.09 21.02 -14.68
N VAL A 78 5.16 21.64 -13.50
CA VAL A 78 6.38 22.08 -12.81
C VAL A 78 7.35 20.94 -12.51
N TYR A 79 6.82 19.70 -12.47
CA TYR A 79 7.58 18.46 -12.29
C TYR A 79 7.19 17.47 -13.37
N LEU A 80 8.09 16.52 -13.64
CA LEU A 80 7.79 15.36 -14.46
C LEU A 80 6.53 14.67 -13.92
N THR A 81 5.50 14.55 -14.75
CA THR A 81 4.18 14.08 -14.30
C THR A 81 3.69 12.90 -15.14
N GLU A 82 3.24 11.85 -14.47
CA GLU A 82 2.46 10.77 -15.07
C GLU A 82 0.98 11.11 -14.85
N LEU A 83 0.28 11.48 -15.92
CA LEU A 83 -1.09 11.96 -15.88
C LEU A 83 -2.04 10.90 -16.47
N VAL A 84 -2.99 10.43 -15.67
CA VAL A 84 -4.04 9.51 -16.13
C VAL A 84 -5.36 10.24 -16.20
N PHE A 85 -6.11 10.07 -17.28
CA PHE A 85 -7.52 10.43 -17.35
C PHE A 85 -8.37 9.16 -17.37
N ALA A 86 -9.36 9.08 -16.50
CA ALA A 86 -10.32 7.98 -16.45
C ALA A 86 -11.71 8.49 -16.84
N LEU A 87 -12.17 8.08 -18.03
CA LEU A 87 -13.44 8.49 -18.62
C LEU A 87 -14.56 7.55 -18.17
N ASP A 88 -15.60 8.09 -17.58
CA ASP A 88 -16.81 7.35 -17.25
C ASP A 88 -17.56 6.99 -18.54
N VAL A 89 -17.88 5.70 -18.68
CA VAL A 89 -18.68 5.17 -19.79
C VAL A 89 -19.82 4.28 -19.28
N SER A 90 -20.25 4.47 -18.03
CA SER A 90 -21.35 3.75 -17.37
C SER A 90 -22.70 3.95 -18.07
N GLN A 91 -23.68 3.11 -17.69
CA GLN A 91 -25.01 3.06 -18.31
C GLN A 91 -25.75 4.41 -18.39
N ASP A 92 -25.48 5.32 -17.46
CA ASP A 92 -26.11 6.64 -17.30
C ASP A 92 -25.30 7.77 -17.95
N THR A 93 -24.17 7.45 -18.61
CA THR A 93 -23.36 8.40 -19.36
C THR A 93 -23.86 8.51 -20.80
N THR A 94 -24.20 9.71 -21.26
CA THR A 94 -24.67 9.95 -22.63
C THR A 94 -23.51 10.18 -23.61
N LEU A 95 -23.77 10.07 -24.92
CA LEU A 95 -22.80 10.43 -25.95
C LEU A 95 -22.35 11.89 -25.84
N SER A 96 -23.28 12.82 -25.56
CA SER A 96 -22.95 14.23 -25.40
C SER A 96 -22.00 14.47 -24.22
N LEU A 97 -22.25 13.79 -23.09
CA LEU A 97 -21.38 13.88 -21.93
C LEU A 97 -20.00 13.28 -22.20
N PHE A 98 -19.92 12.15 -22.92
CA PHE A 98 -18.65 11.57 -23.32
C PHE A 98 -17.84 12.50 -24.24
N GLN A 99 -18.48 13.15 -25.20
CA GLN A 99 -17.81 14.16 -26.03
C GLN A 99 -17.36 15.37 -25.19
N HIS A 100 -18.14 15.75 -24.19
CA HIS A 100 -17.77 16.82 -23.26
C HIS A 100 -16.53 16.44 -22.43
N MET A 101 -16.46 15.22 -21.89
CA MET A 101 -15.27 14.72 -21.20
C MET A 101 -14.04 14.72 -22.12
N LYS A 102 -14.18 14.27 -23.36
CA LYS A 102 -13.09 14.34 -24.37
C LYS A 102 -12.62 15.78 -24.59
N LYS A 103 -13.54 16.73 -24.71
CA LYS A 103 -13.22 18.16 -24.88
C LYS A 103 -12.40 18.67 -23.70
N ILE A 104 -12.81 18.36 -22.47
CA ILE A 104 -12.06 18.71 -21.25
C ILE A 104 -10.65 18.11 -21.27
N VAL A 105 -10.49 16.84 -21.66
CA VAL A 105 -9.17 16.22 -21.79
C VAL A 105 -8.31 16.97 -22.82
N ILE A 106 -8.86 17.29 -23.99
CA ILE A 106 -8.16 18.03 -25.05
C ILE A 106 -7.71 19.41 -24.55
N GLU A 107 -8.60 20.17 -23.93
CA GLU A 107 -8.30 21.49 -23.37
C GLU A 107 -7.24 21.41 -22.26
N THR A 108 -7.34 20.40 -21.38
CA THR A 108 -6.37 20.16 -20.31
C THR A 108 -4.98 19.81 -20.88
N VAL A 109 -4.92 18.90 -21.85
CA VAL A 109 -3.66 18.52 -22.54
C VAL A 109 -3.07 19.72 -23.29
N ASN A 110 -3.91 20.58 -23.88
CA ASN A 110 -3.46 21.82 -24.50
C ASN A 110 -2.83 22.79 -23.50
N GLY A 111 -3.34 22.87 -22.27
CA GLY A 111 -2.83 23.73 -21.21
C GLY A 111 -1.53 23.29 -20.52
N ILE A 112 -0.99 22.11 -20.88
CA ILE A 112 0.24 21.56 -20.28
C ILE A 112 1.29 21.16 -21.33
N LYS A 113 2.55 21.10 -20.92
CA LYS A 113 3.66 20.54 -21.69
C LYS A 113 3.60 19.02 -21.66
N ILE A 114 3.59 18.41 -22.85
CA ILE A 114 3.75 16.96 -22.99
C ILE A 114 5.23 16.65 -23.20
N ARG A 115 5.71 15.60 -22.55
CA ARG A 115 7.10 15.17 -22.66
C ARG A 115 7.35 14.54 -24.03
N GLU A 116 7.91 15.33 -24.95
CA GLU A 116 8.28 14.85 -26.29
C GLU A 116 9.76 14.42 -26.39
N SER A 117 10.60 14.81 -25.42
CA SER A 117 12.03 14.50 -25.36
C SER A 117 12.40 13.67 -24.13
N ASN A 118 13.69 13.31 -24.02
CA ASN A 118 14.19 12.59 -22.85
C ASN A 118 14.32 13.49 -21.60
N CYS A 119 14.10 14.80 -21.71
CA CYS A 119 14.17 15.71 -20.58
C CYS A 119 13.19 15.34 -19.45
N PRO A 120 13.56 15.56 -18.17
CA PRO A 120 12.72 15.26 -17.01
C PRO A 120 11.65 16.34 -16.77
N VAL A 121 11.02 16.82 -17.84
CA VAL A 121 10.02 17.90 -17.85
C VAL A 121 8.80 17.49 -18.67
N GLY A 122 7.65 18.04 -18.31
CA GLY A 122 6.38 17.75 -18.98
C GLY A 122 5.65 16.52 -18.43
N ALA A 123 4.48 16.25 -19.02
CA ALA A 123 3.62 15.13 -18.67
C ALA A 123 3.70 14.01 -19.70
N ARG A 124 3.59 12.76 -19.23
CA ARG A 124 3.14 11.63 -20.06
C ARG A 124 1.68 11.36 -19.73
N VAL A 125 0.87 11.07 -20.74
CA VAL A 125 -0.58 10.93 -20.58
C VAL A 125 -1.02 9.52 -20.91
N ALA A 126 -1.88 8.95 -20.08
CA ALA A 126 -2.63 7.73 -20.36
C ALA A 126 -4.13 8.00 -20.20
N LEU A 127 -4.96 7.34 -21.01
CA LEU A 127 -6.41 7.38 -20.90
C LEU A 127 -6.94 5.97 -20.65
N VAL A 128 -7.87 5.87 -19.71
CA VAL A 128 -8.68 4.67 -19.48
C VAL A 128 -10.16 5.03 -19.56
N SER A 129 -11.00 4.08 -19.96
CA SER A 129 -12.45 4.15 -19.80
C SER A 129 -12.87 3.23 -18.67
N TYR A 130 -13.90 3.60 -17.90
CA TYR A 130 -14.41 2.74 -16.85
C TYR A 130 -15.94 2.71 -16.74
N SER A 131 -16.46 1.56 -16.34
CA SER A 131 -17.83 1.38 -15.85
C SER A 131 -17.79 0.45 -14.63
N SER A 132 -18.14 -0.84 -14.77
CA SER A 132 -17.83 -1.88 -13.78
C SER A 132 -16.36 -2.28 -13.83
N ASP A 133 -15.79 -2.23 -15.03
CA ASP A 133 -14.42 -2.61 -15.33
C ASP A 133 -13.67 -1.43 -15.95
N THR A 134 -12.34 -1.45 -15.89
CA THR A 134 -11.48 -0.39 -16.43
C THR A 134 -10.63 -0.92 -17.58
N HIS A 135 -10.67 -0.22 -18.71
CA HIS A 135 -9.97 -0.59 -19.94
C HIS A 135 -9.05 0.55 -20.41
N TYR A 136 -7.90 0.18 -20.99
CA TYR A 136 -6.98 1.15 -21.59
C TYR A 136 -7.56 1.67 -22.91
N LEU A 137 -7.57 2.99 -23.08
CA LEU A 137 -7.78 3.65 -24.37
C LEU A 137 -6.44 4.11 -24.96
N ILE A 138 -5.57 4.65 -24.10
CA ILE A 138 -4.23 5.13 -24.46
C ILE A 138 -3.28 4.80 -23.29
N ARG A 139 -2.15 4.18 -23.57
CA ARG A 139 -1.07 3.93 -22.59
C ARG A 139 -0.03 5.04 -22.66
N PHE A 140 0.76 5.18 -21.58
CA PHE A 140 1.88 6.14 -21.53
C PHE A 140 2.92 5.97 -22.64
N SER A 141 3.02 4.77 -23.22
CA SER A 141 3.97 4.43 -24.29
C SER A 141 3.50 4.80 -25.69
N ASP A 142 2.19 5.02 -25.89
CA ASP A 142 1.60 4.98 -27.23
C ASP A 142 1.88 6.27 -28.00
N PHE A 143 1.92 7.41 -27.31
CA PHE A 143 2.16 8.71 -27.93
C PHE A 143 3.25 9.50 -27.20
N ARG A 144 4.26 9.91 -27.96
CA ARG A 144 5.31 10.85 -27.50
C ARG A 144 5.05 12.29 -27.92
N SER A 145 4.25 12.52 -28.97
CA SER A 145 3.95 13.87 -29.44
C SER A 145 2.58 14.34 -28.97
N LYS A 146 2.51 15.59 -28.51
CA LYS A 146 1.28 16.28 -28.14
C LYS A 146 0.25 16.27 -29.27
N SER A 147 0.70 16.57 -30.50
CA SER A 147 -0.18 16.60 -31.68
C SER A 147 -0.81 15.23 -32.00
N ARG A 148 -0.04 14.15 -31.84
CA ARG A 148 -0.52 12.77 -32.08
C ARG A 148 -1.45 12.32 -30.96
N LEU A 149 -1.11 12.63 -29.71
CA LEU A 149 -1.95 12.37 -28.54
C LEU A 149 -3.32 13.06 -28.71
N LEU A 150 -3.35 14.34 -29.05
CA LEU A 150 -4.59 15.10 -29.24
C LEU A 150 -5.46 14.53 -30.36
N ARG A 151 -4.85 14.13 -31.49
CA ARG A 151 -5.58 13.45 -32.58
C ARG A 151 -6.16 12.12 -32.12
N ALA A 152 -5.40 11.32 -31.37
CA ALA A 152 -5.87 10.04 -30.84
C ALA A 152 -7.02 10.23 -29.86
N VAL A 153 -6.93 11.20 -28.93
CA VAL A 153 -8.01 11.55 -28.01
C VAL A 153 -9.25 12.00 -28.79
N ASN A 154 -9.10 12.85 -29.81
CA ASN A 154 -10.22 13.30 -30.62
C ASN A 154 -10.91 12.16 -31.39
N ALA A 155 -10.14 11.17 -31.84
CA ALA A 155 -10.63 10.00 -32.56
C ALA A 155 -11.32 8.94 -31.69
N LEU A 156 -11.35 9.11 -30.36
CA LEU A 156 -12.01 8.15 -29.46
C LEU A 156 -13.52 8.08 -29.72
N SER A 157 -14.01 6.86 -29.99
CA SER A 157 -15.44 6.56 -30.07
C SER A 157 -16.03 6.31 -28.68
N TYR A 158 -17.29 6.66 -28.48
CA TYR A 158 -18.01 6.39 -27.24
C TYR A 158 -18.35 4.89 -27.12
N PRO A 159 -17.76 4.16 -26.17
CA PRO A 159 -18.10 2.77 -25.95
C PRO A 159 -19.39 2.73 -25.11
N ARG A 160 -20.50 2.30 -25.72
CA ARG A 160 -21.75 2.08 -24.97
C ARG A 160 -21.55 0.93 -23.98
N SER A 161 -21.89 1.15 -22.71
CA SER A 161 -21.90 0.12 -21.68
C SER A 161 -23.26 0.06 -21.00
N THR A 162 -23.68 -1.14 -20.60
CA THR A 162 -24.84 -1.35 -19.71
C THR A 162 -24.41 -1.52 -18.25
N SER A 163 -23.11 -1.48 -17.98
CA SER A 163 -22.57 -1.65 -16.62
C SER A 163 -22.74 -0.39 -15.78
N ARG A 164 -22.98 -0.61 -14.48
CA ARG A 164 -23.01 0.44 -13.47
C ARG A 164 -21.60 0.96 -13.15
N ARG A 165 -21.55 2.11 -12.49
CA ARG A 165 -20.30 2.82 -12.16
C ARG A 165 -19.60 2.22 -10.94
N ASP A 166 -18.34 1.84 -11.10
CA ASP A 166 -17.44 1.50 -10.00
C ASP A 166 -16.21 2.42 -10.02
N LEU A 167 -16.35 3.60 -9.40
CA LEU A 167 -15.26 4.57 -9.31
C LEU A 167 -14.11 4.05 -8.45
N GLY A 168 -14.40 3.46 -7.29
CA GLY A 168 -13.35 2.97 -6.38
C GLY A 168 -12.60 1.76 -6.96
N GLY A 169 -13.28 0.86 -7.67
CA GLY A 169 -12.65 -0.19 -8.48
C GLY A 169 -11.73 0.38 -9.56
N SER A 170 -12.19 1.39 -10.31
CA SER A 170 -11.37 2.05 -11.34
C SER A 170 -10.14 2.76 -10.75
N MET A 171 -10.31 3.47 -9.64
CA MET A 171 -9.19 4.11 -8.93
C MET A 171 -8.14 3.08 -8.54
N ARG A 172 -8.54 1.97 -7.89
CA ARG A 172 -7.62 0.88 -7.55
C ARG A 172 -6.96 0.27 -8.79
N PHE A 173 -7.68 0.10 -9.89
CA PHE A 173 -7.10 -0.39 -11.14
C PHE A 173 -6.00 0.56 -11.65
N VAL A 174 -6.25 1.86 -11.64
CA VAL A 174 -5.28 2.88 -12.04
C VAL A 174 -4.02 2.84 -11.16
N ALA A 175 -4.20 2.79 -9.84
CA ALA A 175 -3.09 2.69 -8.89
C ALA A 175 -2.24 1.43 -9.10
N ARG A 176 -2.90 0.26 -9.22
CA ARG A 176 -2.24 -1.05 -9.23
C ARG A 176 -1.71 -1.47 -10.60
N ASN A 177 -2.26 -0.95 -11.69
CA ASN A 177 -1.93 -1.37 -13.05
C ASN A 177 -1.32 -0.24 -13.89
N VAL A 178 -1.99 0.92 -13.96
CA VAL A 178 -1.56 2.02 -14.83
C VAL A 178 -0.28 2.65 -14.27
N PHE A 179 -0.23 2.92 -12.97
CA PHE A 179 0.95 3.51 -12.33
C PHE A 179 2.05 2.50 -11.93
N LYS A 180 1.82 1.19 -12.14
CA LYS A 180 2.75 0.13 -11.74
C LYS A 180 4.14 0.24 -12.39
N ARG A 181 4.20 0.66 -13.65
CA ARG A 181 5.44 0.77 -14.45
C ARG A 181 5.66 2.20 -14.94
N THR A 182 5.62 3.12 -13.99
CA THR A 182 5.88 4.55 -14.22
C THR A 182 7.36 4.87 -14.13
N LEU A 183 7.73 6.07 -14.59
CA LEU A 183 9.08 6.61 -14.38
C LEU A 183 9.40 6.59 -12.88
N GLN A 184 10.54 5.99 -12.55
CA GLN A 184 11.02 5.94 -11.19
C GLN A 184 11.75 7.24 -10.86
N GLY A 185 11.46 7.81 -9.70
CA GLY A 185 12.15 8.99 -9.20
C GLY A 185 11.34 9.73 -8.15
N ASP A 186 11.99 10.18 -7.10
CA ASP A 186 11.35 10.86 -5.95
C ASP A 186 10.66 12.20 -6.32
N ASN A 187 10.87 12.69 -7.54
CA ASN A 187 10.29 13.92 -8.07
C ASN A 187 9.27 13.72 -9.19
N VAL A 188 8.95 12.47 -9.54
CA VAL A 188 7.88 12.17 -10.52
C VAL A 188 6.54 12.28 -9.81
N ARG A 189 5.67 13.18 -10.27
CA ARG A 189 4.30 13.30 -9.75
C ARG A 189 3.39 12.32 -10.46
N LYS A 190 2.52 11.65 -9.71
CA LYS A 190 1.44 10.81 -10.27
C LYS A 190 0.13 11.53 -10.04
N VAL A 191 -0.58 11.83 -11.12
CA VAL A 191 -1.86 12.53 -11.06
C VAL A 191 -2.89 11.71 -11.84
N ALA A 192 -4.04 11.44 -11.22
CA ALA A 192 -5.14 10.76 -11.89
C ALA A 192 -6.41 11.60 -11.80
N VAL A 193 -6.96 11.95 -12.97
CA VAL A 193 -8.18 12.71 -13.12
C VAL A 193 -9.30 11.76 -13.54
N PHE A 194 -10.29 11.59 -12.68
CA PHE A 194 -11.48 10.77 -12.94
C PHE A 194 -12.64 11.67 -13.30
N PHE A 195 -13.41 11.30 -14.31
CA PHE A 195 -14.70 11.93 -14.60
C PHE A 195 -15.80 11.05 -14.04
N SER A 196 -16.78 11.60 -13.34
CA SER A 196 -17.89 10.83 -12.77
C SER A 196 -19.21 11.55 -12.99
N ASN A 197 -20.15 10.92 -13.71
CA ASN A 197 -21.47 11.51 -13.91
C ASN A 197 -22.40 11.31 -12.71
N GLY A 198 -22.19 10.29 -11.89
CA GLY A 198 -23.11 9.96 -10.80
C GLY A 198 -22.44 9.14 -9.69
N PRO A 199 -23.22 8.63 -8.72
CA PRO A 199 -22.69 7.86 -7.60
C PRO A 199 -22.07 6.54 -8.07
N SER A 200 -21.11 6.05 -7.28
CA SER A 200 -20.53 4.71 -7.44
C SER A 200 -21.42 3.67 -6.79
N VAL A 201 -21.44 2.44 -7.32
CA VAL A 201 -22.20 1.32 -6.74
C VAL A 201 -21.74 0.99 -5.32
N ASP A 202 -20.44 1.04 -5.08
CA ASP A 202 -19.83 0.84 -3.77
C ASP A 202 -19.03 2.08 -3.36
N PRO A 203 -19.60 3.00 -2.55
CA PRO A 203 -18.88 4.14 -1.99
C PRO A 203 -17.74 3.74 -1.05
N VAL A 204 -17.82 2.58 -0.38
CA VAL A 204 -16.78 2.09 0.54
C VAL A 204 -15.50 1.76 -0.22
N SER A 205 -15.62 1.28 -1.46
CA SER A 205 -14.46 1.04 -2.34
C SER A 205 -13.66 2.31 -2.65
N ILE A 206 -14.30 3.49 -2.66
CA ILE A 206 -13.64 4.78 -2.87
C ILE A 206 -12.70 5.07 -1.70
N ASN A 207 -13.16 4.83 -0.47
CA ASN A 207 -12.32 4.98 0.72
C ASN A 207 -11.07 4.08 0.66
N THR A 208 -11.25 2.82 0.27
CA THR A 208 -10.13 1.89 0.06
C THR A 208 -9.15 2.40 -0.98
N ALA A 209 -9.65 2.89 -2.12
CA ALA A 209 -8.82 3.47 -3.16
C ALA A 209 -8.03 4.68 -2.67
N ILE A 210 -8.66 5.55 -1.87
CA ILE A 210 -8.02 6.74 -1.31
C ILE A 210 -6.87 6.40 -0.35
N LEU A 211 -7.00 5.34 0.45
CA LEU A 211 -5.89 4.84 1.28
C LEU A 211 -4.71 4.38 0.40
N GLU A 212 -4.98 3.66 -0.69
CA GLU A 212 -3.94 3.25 -1.64
C GLU A 212 -3.30 4.43 -2.37
N PHE A 213 -4.08 5.45 -2.74
CA PHE A 213 -3.57 6.65 -3.41
C PHE A 213 -2.64 7.44 -2.49
N SER A 214 -3.02 7.63 -1.23
CA SER A 214 -2.14 8.21 -0.21
C SER A 214 -0.85 7.40 -0.08
N ALA A 215 -0.98 6.06 0.02
CA ALA A 215 0.15 5.16 0.19
C ALA A 215 1.15 5.17 -0.99
N LEU A 216 0.65 5.41 -2.22
CA LEU A 216 1.44 5.43 -3.45
C LEU A 216 1.86 6.83 -3.93
N ASP A 217 1.52 7.87 -3.16
CA ASP A 217 1.74 9.28 -3.48
C ASP A 217 1.13 9.66 -4.84
N ILE A 218 -0.12 9.22 -5.06
CA ILE A 218 -0.93 9.54 -6.23
C ILE A 218 -1.91 10.64 -5.84
N VAL A 219 -1.95 11.72 -6.63
CA VAL A 219 -2.88 12.83 -6.45
C VAL A 219 -4.14 12.58 -7.30
N PRO A 220 -5.29 12.26 -6.69
CA PRO A 220 -6.55 12.16 -7.40
C PRO A 220 -7.22 13.52 -7.57
N ALA A 221 -7.81 13.74 -8.73
CA ALA A 221 -8.83 14.75 -8.95
C ALA A 221 -10.07 14.07 -9.52
N VAL A 222 -11.26 14.39 -9.02
CA VAL A 222 -12.52 13.89 -9.57
C VAL A 222 -13.34 15.05 -10.09
N ILE A 223 -13.63 15.02 -11.38
CA ILE A 223 -14.56 15.93 -12.03
C ILE A 223 -15.95 15.31 -11.95
N VAL A 224 -16.85 15.95 -11.21
CA VAL A 224 -18.22 15.48 -11.01
C VAL A 224 -19.19 16.33 -11.82
N PHE A 225 -20.07 15.69 -12.58
CA PHE A 225 -21.09 16.40 -13.37
C PHE A 225 -22.45 16.50 -12.66
N ASN A 226 -22.66 15.66 -11.65
CA ASN A 226 -23.76 15.76 -10.72
C ASN A 226 -23.21 15.81 -9.29
N ASN A 227 -23.98 16.34 -8.34
CA ASN A 227 -23.55 16.41 -6.95
C ASN A 227 -23.47 15.01 -6.34
N ILE A 228 -22.28 14.62 -5.84
CA ILE A 228 -22.03 13.31 -5.24
C ILE A 228 -21.41 13.51 -3.85
N MET A 229 -22.22 13.30 -2.82
CA MET A 229 -21.83 13.51 -1.41
C MET A 229 -20.71 12.57 -0.95
N ASP A 230 -20.76 11.31 -1.38
CA ASP A 230 -19.83 10.27 -0.91
C ASP A 230 -18.37 10.59 -1.25
N ILE A 231 -18.13 11.15 -2.44
CA ILE A 231 -16.77 11.49 -2.91
C ILE A 231 -16.17 12.61 -2.06
N ASN A 232 -16.98 13.63 -1.71
CA ASN A 232 -16.53 14.76 -0.89
C ASN A 232 -16.06 14.31 0.49
N GLN A 233 -16.77 13.35 1.11
CA GLN A 233 -16.41 12.80 2.41
C GLN A 233 -15.11 11.99 2.33
N SER A 234 -14.96 11.11 1.33
CA SER A 234 -13.74 10.32 1.14
C SER A 234 -12.50 11.19 0.88
N PHE A 235 -12.65 12.30 0.15
CA PHE A 235 -11.54 13.21 -0.19
C PHE A 235 -11.18 14.16 0.97
N ALA A 236 -11.98 14.19 2.04
CA ALA A 236 -11.68 14.95 3.25
C ALA A 236 -10.52 14.35 4.08
N VAL A 237 -10.04 13.14 3.76
CA VAL A 237 -8.88 12.54 4.44
C VAL A 237 -7.56 13.25 4.11
N ASP A 238 -7.50 13.99 2.99
CA ASP A 238 -6.34 14.75 2.59
C ASP A 238 -6.27 16.12 3.29
N ASP A 239 -5.14 16.39 3.94
CA ASP A 239 -4.79 17.70 4.54
C ASP A 239 -4.01 18.58 3.59
N SER A 240 -3.36 18.00 2.59
CA SER A 240 -2.49 18.77 1.69
C SER A 240 -3.30 19.68 0.78
N GLY A 241 -4.59 19.42 0.61
CA GLY A 241 -5.44 20.11 -0.34
C GLY A 241 -5.15 19.69 -1.79
N GLN A 242 -4.40 18.62 -2.01
CA GLN A 242 -4.10 18.14 -3.36
C GLN A 242 -5.21 17.23 -3.90
N PHE A 243 -5.99 16.58 -3.03
CA PHE A 243 -7.11 15.75 -3.43
C PHE A 243 -8.29 16.66 -3.76
N GLN A 244 -8.66 16.73 -5.03
CA GLN A 244 -9.66 17.68 -5.52
C GLN A 244 -10.94 16.96 -5.96
N VAL A 245 -12.09 17.50 -5.55
CA VAL A 245 -13.39 17.20 -6.15
C VAL A 245 -13.87 18.48 -6.79
N ILE A 246 -14.08 18.45 -8.11
CA ILE A 246 -14.39 19.63 -8.91
C ILE A 246 -15.75 19.40 -9.55
N ALA A 247 -16.77 20.10 -9.05
CA ALA A 247 -18.09 20.08 -9.64
C ALA A 247 -18.11 20.90 -10.91
N PHE A 248 -18.26 20.25 -12.05
CA PHE A 248 -18.41 20.92 -13.33
C PHE A 248 -19.90 21.24 -13.54
N PRO A 249 -20.25 22.51 -13.79
CA PRO A 249 -21.63 22.87 -14.02
C PRO A 249 -22.11 22.25 -15.35
N SER A 250 -23.34 21.77 -15.37
CA SER A 250 -23.97 21.21 -16.59
C SER A 250 -24.19 22.27 -17.67
N GLU A 251 -24.33 23.53 -17.25
CA GLU A 251 -24.50 24.70 -18.11
C GLU A 251 -23.65 25.87 -17.58
N GLY A 252 -23.05 26.66 -18.47
CA GLY A 252 -22.23 27.83 -18.11
C GLY A 252 -20.73 27.64 -18.33
N ASP A 253 -19.95 28.63 -17.90
CA ASP A 253 -18.50 28.66 -18.09
C ASP A 253 -17.77 27.77 -17.08
N TYR A 254 -17.17 26.69 -17.58
CA TYR A 254 -16.38 25.76 -16.79
C TYR A 254 -14.88 26.16 -16.69
N THR A 255 -14.48 27.28 -17.31
CA THR A 255 -13.09 27.77 -17.32
C THR A 255 -12.49 27.97 -15.91
N PRO A 256 -13.22 28.54 -14.92
CA PRO A 256 -12.68 28.69 -13.57
C PRO A 256 -12.33 27.36 -12.90
N PHE A 257 -13.11 26.31 -13.18
CA PHE A 257 -12.89 24.97 -12.66
C PHE A 257 -11.67 24.30 -13.29
N LEU A 258 -11.48 24.49 -14.62
CA LEU A 258 -10.26 24.07 -15.30
C LEU A 258 -9.03 24.82 -14.81
N GLN A 259 -9.15 26.12 -14.52
CA GLN A 259 -8.06 26.90 -13.94
C GLN A 259 -7.67 26.36 -12.57
N ARG A 260 -8.65 25.99 -11.72
CA ARG A 260 -8.38 25.35 -10.43
C ARG A 260 -7.71 23.99 -10.57
N LEU A 261 -8.19 23.12 -11.47
CA LEU A 261 -7.54 21.84 -11.79
C LEU A 261 -6.08 22.05 -12.25
N ARG A 262 -5.87 23.04 -13.11
CA ARG A 262 -4.55 23.38 -13.63
C ARG A 262 -3.63 23.87 -12.51
N MET A 263 -4.04 24.87 -11.74
CA MET A 263 -3.19 25.49 -10.71
C MET A 263 -2.92 24.57 -9.52
N CYS A 264 -3.96 23.95 -8.96
CA CYS A 264 -3.87 23.23 -7.69
C CYS A 264 -3.59 21.73 -7.84
N THR A 265 -3.68 21.17 -9.05
CA THR A 265 -3.40 19.75 -9.28
C THR A 265 -2.27 19.57 -10.28
N LEU A 266 -2.42 20.04 -11.52
CA LEU A 266 -1.48 19.71 -12.61
C LEU A 266 -0.17 20.49 -12.49
N CYS A 267 -0.25 21.80 -12.25
CA CYS A 267 0.89 22.72 -12.17
C CYS A 267 1.37 22.97 -10.74
N TYR A 268 0.80 22.29 -9.74
CA TYR A 268 1.12 22.51 -8.33
C TYR A 268 2.62 22.41 -8.06
N ASP A 269 3.21 23.48 -7.53
CA ASP A 269 4.60 23.55 -7.09
C ASP A 269 4.69 23.17 -5.61
N LYS A 270 5.20 21.98 -5.29
CA LYS A 270 5.35 21.50 -3.90
C LYS A 270 6.40 22.30 -3.10
N CYS A 271 7.28 23.03 -3.78
CA CYS A 271 8.33 23.84 -3.16
C CYS A 271 7.91 25.31 -3.01
N LYS A 272 6.95 25.77 -3.81
CA LYS A 272 6.36 27.11 -3.76
C LYS A 272 4.84 27.02 -3.95
N PRO A 273 4.10 26.45 -2.98
CA PRO A 273 2.67 26.23 -3.13
C PRO A 273 1.91 27.57 -3.20
N ASP A 274 0.95 27.65 -4.10
CA ASP A 274 0.06 28.81 -4.22
C ASP A 274 -0.90 28.86 -3.03
N VAL A 275 -1.06 30.05 -2.44
CA VAL A 275 -1.95 30.28 -1.28
C VAL A 275 -3.40 29.92 -1.61
N ALA A 276 -3.84 30.10 -2.86
CA ALA A 276 -5.19 29.73 -3.30
C ALA A 276 -5.45 28.22 -3.26
N CYS A 277 -4.39 27.40 -3.28
CA CYS A 277 -4.47 25.95 -3.22
C CYS A 277 -4.36 25.40 -1.78
N ALA A 278 -4.03 26.24 -0.81
CA ALA A 278 -3.97 25.83 0.59
C ALA A 278 -5.38 25.53 1.11
N LYS A 279 -5.60 24.30 1.60
CA LYS A 279 -6.85 23.94 2.29
C LYS A 279 -6.87 24.61 3.67
N ARG A 280 -8.01 25.17 4.06
CA ARG A 280 -8.25 25.52 5.47
C ARG A 280 -8.30 24.20 6.26
N THR A 281 -7.44 24.06 7.26
CA THR A 281 -7.45 22.92 8.18
C THR A 281 -8.84 22.79 8.78
N SER A 282 -9.56 21.71 8.41
CA SER A 282 -10.83 21.38 9.04
C SER A 282 -10.58 21.06 10.52
N PRO A 283 -11.45 21.50 11.45
CA PRO A 283 -11.32 21.17 12.87
C PRO A 283 -11.25 19.65 13.04
N ARG A 284 -10.28 19.18 13.82
CA ARG A 284 -10.11 17.74 14.07
C ARG A 284 -11.24 17.29 14.99
N GLU A 285 -12.20 16.55 14.45
CA GLU A 285 -13.46 16.27 15.17
C GLU A 285 -13.36 15.22 16.28
N ALA A 286 -12.32 14.38 16.28
CA ALA A 286 -12.20 13.31 17.27
C ALA A 286 -10.75 12.89 17.51
N TYR A 287 -10.39 12.75 18.79
CA TYR A 287 -9.12 12.16 19.23
C TYR A 287 -9.28 10.64 19.46
N MET A 288 -8.15 9.94 19.52
CA MET A 288 -8.12 8.48 19.64
C MET A 288 -7.16 7.96 20.71
N ASP A 289 -7.48 6.78 21.22
CA ASP A 289 -6.57 5.91 21.97
C ASP A 289 -6.04 4.85 21.01
N ALA A 290 -4.75 4.93 20.68
CA ALA A 290 -4.09 3.99 19.79
C ALA A 290 -3.08 3.13 20.55
N VAL A 291 -3.15 1.82 20.39
CA VAL A 291 -2.22 0.88 21.01
C VAL A 291 -1.57 0.03 19.95
N PHE A 292 -0.24 0.00 19.93
CA PHE A 292 0.56 -0.83 19.05
C PHE A 292 0.99 -2.10 19.79
N ILE A 293 0.65 -3.27 19.25
CA ILE A 293 1.21 -4.55 19.65
C ILE A 293 2.30 -4.89 18.64
N LEU A 294 3.56 -4.80 19.06
CA LEU A 294 4.72 -5.14 18.23
C LEU A 294 5.10 -6.61 18.47
N ASP A 295 4.95 -7.46 17.46
CA ASP A 295 5.46 -8.83 17.51
C ASP A 295 7.00 -8.81 17.50
N THR A 296 7.59 -9.14 18.65
CA THR A 296 9.03 -9.27 18.81
C THR A 296 9.45 -10.73 19.02
N SER A 297 8.64 -11.68 18.52
CA SER A 297 8.93 -13.12 18.59
C SER A 297 10.18 -13.51 17.80
N ARG A 298 10.61 -14.75 17.95
CA ARG A 298 11.73 -15.33 17.17
C ARG A 298 11.50 -15.34 15.65
N LYS A 299 10.26 -15.13 15.18
CA LYS A 299 9.94 -15.03 13.75
C LYS A 299 10.39 -13.70 13.14
N MET A 300 10.49 -12.66 13.96
CA MET A 300 11.02 -11.36 13.53
C MET A 300 12.54 -11.43 13.41
N ASN A 301 13.12 -10.90 12.34
CA ASN A 301 14.56 -10.72 12.25
C ASN A 301 14.98 -9.47 13.05
N PRO A 302 16.06 -9.49 13.86
CA PRO A 302 16.54 -8.29 14.57
C PRO A 302 16.71 -7.05 13.68
N ARG A 303 17.18 -7.22 12.43
CA ARG A 303 17.34 -6.10 11.49
C ARG A 303 16.01 -5.53 11.02
N ASP A 304 15.01 -6.39 10.88
CA ASP A 304 13.67 -5.98 10.50
C ASP A 304 12.95 -5.33 11.69
N CYS A 305 13.18 -5.79 12.91
CA CYS A 305 12.75 -5.12 14.13
C CYS A 305 13.20 -3.64 14.17
N GLU A 306 14.47 -3.36 13.84
CA GLU A 306 14.98 -1.97 13.76
C GLU A 306 14.27 -1.13 12.69
N LYS A 307 13.94 -1.73 11.54
CA LYS A 307 13.18 -1.01 10.49
C LYS A 307 11.75 -0.72 10.92
N ILE A 308 11.11 -1.64 11.65
CA ILE A 308 9.76 -1.45 12.18
C ILE A 308 9.74 -0.42 13.30
N LYS A 309 10.78 -0.33 14.14
CA LYS A 309 10.97 0.77 15.09
C LYS A 309 11.03 2.12 14.35
N GLY A 310 11.74 2.18 13.23
CA GLY A 310 11.74 3.34 12.33
C GLY A 310 10.35 3.68 11.80
N LEU A 311 9.60 2.68 11.29
CA LEU A 311 8.21 2.88 10.84
C LEU A 311 7.31 3.41 11.96
N LEU A 312 7.42 2.87 13.17
CA LEU A 312 6.65 3.33 14.33
C LEU A 312 6.95 4.80 14.65
N ASN A 313 8.23 5.20 14.61
CA ASN A 313 8.63 6.59 14.81
C ASN A 313 8.01 7.51 13.74
N ASP A 314 8.07 7.09 12.48
CA ASP A 314 7.50 7.83 11.34
C ASP A 314 5.96 7.94 11.41
N VAL A 315 5.30 6.93 11.98
CA VAL A 315 3.84 6.90 12.18
C VAL A 315 3.40 7.80 13.35
N LEU A 316 4.24 7.93 14.39
CA LEU A 316 3.97 8.81 15.54
C LEU A 316 3.81 10.28 15.13
N ASP A 317 4.44 10.72 14.02
CA ASP A 317 4.30 12.07 13.47
C ASP A 317 2.89 12.40 12.94
N HIS A 318 1.99 11.42 12.90
CA HIS A 318 0.62 11.58 12.42
C HIS A 318 -0.42 11.61 13.56
N PHE A 319 0.05 11.54 14.81
CA PHE A 319 -0.76 11.70 16.02
C PHE A 319 -0.54 13.06 16.65
N ASP A 320 -1.61 13.67 17.19
CA ASP A 320 -1.49 14.88 17.99
C ASP A 320 -1.40 14.51 19.46
N ILE A 321 -0.23 14.10 19.93
CA ILE A 321 -0.06 13.57 21.29
C ILE A 321 -0.56 14.58 22.34
N SER A 322 -1.40 14.10 23.26
CA SER A 322 -1.90 14.90 24.37
C SER A 322 -0.78 15.34 25.32
N SER A 323 -0.73 16.63 25.63
CA SER A 323 0.15 17.18 26.67
C SER A 323 -0.30 16.79 28.09
N GLU A 324 -1.56 16.38 28.27
CA GLU A 324 -2.18 16.05 29.56
C GLU A 324 -3.01 14.74 29.47
N PRO A 325 -2.39 13.60 29.16
CA PRO A 325 -3.10 12.38 28.77
C PRO A 325 -3.93 11.74 29.91
N ALA A 326 -3.66 12.09 31.17
CA ALA A 326 -4.35 11.56 32.34
C ALA A 326 -5.64 12.33 32.70
N THR A 327 -5.71 13.61 32.36
CA THR A 327 -6.78 14.53 32.81
C THR A 327 -7.56 15.12 31.65
N SER A 328 -6.91 15.37 30.52
CA SER A 328 -7.52 16.03 29.36
C SER A 328 -8.14 15.04 28.38
N SER A 329 -9.28 15.45 27.82
CA SER A 329 -9.92 14.79 26.67
C SER A 329 -9.41 15.31 25.31
N VAL A 330 -8.36 16.13 25.31
CA VAL A 330 -7.74 16.73 24.12
C VAL A 330 -6.45 16.00 23.75
N GLY A 331 -6.19 15.80 22.45
CA GLY A 331 -4.98 15.17 21.91
C GLY A 331 -5.05 13.64 21.91
N ASP A 332 -4.44 12.98 20.94
CA ASP A 332 -4.35 11.52 20.86
C ASP A 332 -3.48 10.93 21.99
N ARG A 333 -3.71 9.66 22.32
CA ARG A 333 -2.87 8.91 23.25
C ARG A 333 -2.38 7.64 22.57
N VAL A 334 -1.10 7.35 22.75
CA VAL A 334 -0.45 6.18 22.15
C VAL A 334 0.19 5.32 23.23
N ALA A 335 -0.02 4.01 23.15
CA ALA A 335 0.69 3.02 23.96
C ALA A 335 1.40 2.00 23.07
N LEU A 336 2.46 1.39 23.59
CA LEU A 336 3.24 0.36 22.92
C LEU A 336 3.45 -0.84 23.84
N VAL A 337 3.17 -2.03 23.33
CA VAL A 337 3.49 -3.29 23.99
C VAL A 337 4.33 -4.17 23.08
N SER A 338 5.43 -4.70 23.62
CA SER A 338 6.27 -5.68 22.96
C SER A 338 5.72 -7.07 23.27
N HIS A 339 5.34 -7.81 22.24
CA HIS A 339 4.81 -9.15 22.35
C HIS A 339 5.90 -10.22 22.17
N ALA A 340 5.64 -11.42 22.71
CA ALA A 340 6.47 -12.61 22.74
C ALA A 340 7.64 -12.59 23.75
N PRO A 341 7.39 -12.29 25.04
CA PRO A 341 8.38 -12.52 26.09
C PRO A 341 8.74 -14.02 26.19
N PRO A 342 10.03 -14.41 26.30
CA PRO A 342 10.46 -15.81 26.30
C PRO A 342 9.82 -16.68 27.38
N ALA A 343 9.57 -16.09 28.55
CA ALA A 343 9.02 -16.79 29.70
C ALA A 343 7.51 -17.04 29.62
N PHE A 344 6.82 -16.56 28.57
CA PHE A 344 5.37 -16.69 28.51
C PHE A 344 4.94 -18.11 28.14
N GLN A 345 4.18 -18.71 29.06
CA GLN A 345 3.33 -19.86 28.83
C GLN A 345 1.98 -19.58 29.51
N PRO A 346 0.83 -19.91 28.87
CA PRO A 346 -0.49 -19.60 29.42
C PRO A 346 -0.71 -20.09 30.85
N ARG A 347 -0.06 -21.19 31.24
CA ARG A 347 -0.21 -21.84 32.55
C ARG A 347 0.72 -21.30 33.65
N LEU A 348 1.72 -20.48 33.31
CA LEU A 348 2.79 -20.09 34.25
C LEU A 348 2.60 -18.72 34.94
N GLN A 349 1.39 -18.13 34.90
CA GLN A 349 1.10 -16.78 35.42
C GLN A 349 2.07 -15.67 34.91
N LYS A 350 2.81 -15.94 33.83
CA LYS A 350 3.69 -14.97 33.19
C LYS A 350 2.89 -14.09 32.24
N LEU A 351 3.36 -12.85 32.05
CA LEU A 351 2.67 -11.89 31.20
C LEU A 351 2.89 -12.22 29.71
N PRO A 352 1.86 -12.11 28.85
CA PRO A 352 1.97 -12.36 27.41
C PRO A 352 2.68 -11.23 26.64
N VAL A 353 2.93 -10.10 27.31
CA VAL A 353 3.56 -8.90 26.74
C VAL A 353 4.47 -8.24 27.76
N LYS A 354 5.48 -7.52 27.26
CA LYS A 354 6.23 -6.50 27.99
C LYS A 354 5.59 -5.15 27.65
N LYS A 355 5.12 -4.42 28.67
CA LYS A 355 4.62 -3.05 28.50
C LYS A 355 5.82 -2.12 28.30
N GLU A 356 5.91 -1.45 27.15
CA GLU A 356 6.95 -0.46 26.90
C GLU A 356 6.53 0.89 27.48
N PHE A 357 5.32 1.34 27.13
CA PHE A 357 4.67 2.49 27.74
C PHE A 357 3.14 2.43 27.55
N ASP A 358 2.42 3.10 28.45
CA ASP A 358 0.95 3.13 28.50
C ASP A 358 0.38 4.42 27.89
N LEU A 359 -0.95 4.52 27.77
CA LEU A 359 -1.64 5.67 27.15
C LEU A 359 -1.39 7.01 27.88
N VAL A 360 -0.91 6.96 29.13
CA VAL A 360 -0.67 8.14 29.98
C VAL A 360 0.81 8.34 30.35
N THR A 361 1.71 7.48 29.86
CA THR A 361 3.13 7.49 30.26
C THR A 361 3.87 8.70 29.71
N TYR A 362 3.68 9.00 28.42
CA TYR A 362 4.41 10.06 27.73
C TYR A 362 3.45 11.16 27.26
N ARG A 363 3.96 12.40 27.26
CA ARG A 363 3.24 13.64 26.89
C ARG A 363 3.78 14.29 25.62
N GLU A 364 4.90 13.77 25.12
CA GLU A 364 5.65 14.33 23.99
C GLU A 364 6.08 13.22 23.04
N THR A 365 5.90 13.47 21.74
CA THR A 365 6.21 12.52 20.66
C THR A 365 7.70 12.16 20.63
N GLU A 366 8.60 13.14 20.83
CA GLU A 366 10.04 12.92 20.75
C GLU A 366 10.56 11.96 21.85
N VAL A 367 9.97 12.02 23.05
CA VAL A 367 10.30 11.09 24.13
C VAL A 367 9.82 9.66 23.81
N MET A 368 8.63 9.52 23.22
CA MET A 368 8.14 8.22 22.73
C MET A 368 9.08 7.64 21.68
N LYS A 369 9.49 8.44 20.69
CA LYS A 369 10.44 8.01 19.64
C LYS A 369 11.78 7.58 20.21
N LYS A 370 12.31 8.34 21.19
CA LYS A 370 13.54 8.00 21.89
C LYS A 370 13.43 6.66 22.62
N HIS A 371 12.34 6.44 23.38
CA HIS A 371 12.07 5.16 24.04
C HIS A 371 12.02 4.01 23.03
N ILE A 372 11.28 4.20 21.93
CA ILE A 372 11.17 3.21 20.86
C ILE A 372 12.55 2.86 20.33
N GLN A 373 13.38 3.85 20.00
CA GLN A 373 14.68 3.61 19.39
C GLN A 373 15.69 2.97 20.35
N GLU A 374 15.72 3.40 21.61
CA GLU A 374 16.79 3.05 22.55
C GLU A 374 16.43 1.87 23.48
N SER A 375 15.16 1.72 23.87
CA SER A 375 14.74 0.78 24.92
C SER A 375 13.98 -0.45 24.42
N VAL A 376 13.32 -0.35 23.25
CA VAL A 376 12.59 -1.48 22.67
C VAL A 376 13.58 -2.47 22.07
N GLN A 377 13.53 -3.70 22.55
CA GLN A 377 14.39 -4.80 22.15
C GLN A 377 13.55 -6.00 21.74
N GLN A 378 14.10 -6.82 20.84
CA GLN A 378 13.45 -8.06 20.46
C GLN A 378 13.45 -9.05 21.64
N LEU A 379 12.27 -9.61 21.95
CA LEU A 379 12.12 -10.54 23.07
C LEU A 379 12.44 -11.99 22.70
N GLY A 380 12.11 -12.44 21.48
CA GLY A 380 12.52 -13.75 20.96
C GLY A 380 11.68 -14.95 21.43
N GLY A 381 10.56 -14.73 22.12
CA GLY A 381 9.66 -15.79 22.56
C GLY A 381 8.76 -16.37 21.46
N LEU A 382 7.78 -17.17 21.89
CA LEU A 382 6.70 -17.70 21.05
C LEU A 382 5.61 -16.64 20.81
N SER A 383 5.02 -16.65 19.61
CA SER A 383 3.90 -15.77 19.28
C SER A 383 2.60 -16.29 19.91
N ALA A 384 1.86 -15.41 20.56
CA ALA A 384 0.60 -15.60 21.28
C ALA A 384 -0.22 -14.30 21.23
N ILE A 385 -0.52 -13.85 20.01
CA ILE A 385 -1.17 -12.57 19.70
C ILE A 385 -2.54 -12.46 20.37
N GLY A 386 -3.31 -13.55 20.46
CA GLY A 386 -4.61 -13.59 21.13
C GLY A 386 -4.51 -13.21 22.62
N HIS A 387 -3.57 -13.82 23.34
CA HIS A 387 -3.30 -13.42 24.73
C HIS A 387 -2.79 -11.97 24.84
N ALA A 388 -1.99 -11.50 23.89
CA ALA A 388 -1.50 -10.12 23.86
C ALA A 388 -2.64 -9.10 23.71
N ILE A 389 -3.57 -9.35 22.78
CA ILE A 389 -4.77 -8.53 22.57
C ILE A 389 -5.63 -8.51 23.85
N GLN A 390 -5.90 -9.69 24.41
CA GLN A 390 -6.72 -9.83 25.60
C GLN A 390 -6.12 -9.07 26.79
N TRP A 391 -4.80 -9.20 27.00
CA TRP A 391 -4.09 -8.48 28.06
C TRP A 391 -4.13 -6.97 27.84
N THR A 392 -3.91 -6.52 26.61
CA THR A 392 -3.90 -5.10 26.22
C THR A 392 -5.25 -4.45 26.48
N ILE A 393 -6.35 -5.09 26.09
CA ILE A 393 -7.69 -4.58 26.35
C ILE A 393 -7.97 -4.48 27.86
N ASN A 394 -7.56 -5.49 28.64
CA ASN A 394 -7.84 -5.54 30.07
C ASN A 394 -6.96 -4.59 30.90
N ASN A 395 -5.75 -4.26 30.43
CA ASN A 395 -4.76 -3.54 31.23
C ASN A 395 -4.40 -2.16 30.72
N ILE A 396 -4.57 -1.88 29.43
CA ILE A 396 -4.29 -0.56 28.84
C ILE A 396 -5.62 0.16 28.62
N PHE A 397 -6.47 -0.36 27.72
CA PHE A 397 -7.74 0.31 27.39
C PHE A 397 -8.70 0.40 28.58
N SER A 398 -8.90 -0.69 29.32
CA SER A 398 -9.82 -0.69 30.48
C SER A 398 -9.35 0.19 31.64
N LYS A 399 -8.07 0.53 31.71
CA LYS A 399 -7.49 1.40 32.75
C LYS A 399 -7.30 2.85 32.28
N ALA A 400 -7.64 3.15 31.03
CA ALA A 400 -7.49 4.49 30.48
C ALA A 400 -8.48 5.45 31.16
N PRO A 401 -8.02 6.58 31.72
CA PRO A 401 -8.94 7.62 32.17
C PRO A 401 -9.65 8.21 30.96
N SER A 402 -10.94 8.55 31.10
CA SER A 402 -11.75 9.19 30.04
C SER A 402 -11.50 8.61 28.64
N PRO A 403 -11.87 7.33 28.38
CA PRO A 403 -11.58 6.65 27.12
C PRO A 403 -12.00 7.47 25.90
N ARG A 404 -11.11 7.60 24.91
CA ARG A 404 -11.40 8.36 23.69
C ARG A 404 -12.40 7.61 22.83
N ARG A 405 -13.11 8.35 21.97
CA ARG A 405 -14.17 7.79 21.10
C ARG A 405 -13.62 6.66 20.22
N HIS A 406 -12.46 6.86 19.61
CA HIS A 406 -11.83 5.86 18.75
C HIS A 406 -10.78 5.08 19.54
N LYS A 407 -10.94 3.75 19.59
CA LYS A 407 -10.02 2.82 20.24
C LYS A 407 -9.38 1.93 19.19
N ILE A 408 -8.12 2.17 18.87
CA ILE A 408 -7.42 1.52 17.76
C ILE A 408 -6.38 0.57 18.33
N LEU A 409 -6.45 -0.70 17.91
CA LEU A 409 -5.45 -1.71 18.23
C LEU A 409 -4.72 -2.09 16.94
N THR A 410 -3.47 -1.64 16.80
CA THR A 410 -2.64 -1.97 15.65
C THR A 410 -1.71 -3.13 16.00
N VAL A 411 -1.89 -4.28 15.34
CA VAL A 411 -1.05 -5.45 15.51
C VAL A 411 -0.03 -5.50 14.39
N ILE A 412 1.26 -5.38 14.72
CA ILE A 412 2.36 -5.58 13.79
C ILE A 412 2.83 -7.02 13.96
N SER A 413 2.44 -7.90 13.05
CA SER A 413 2.64 -9.34 13.13
C SER A 413 3.81 -9.79 12.25
N ALA A 414 4.69 -10.65 12.79
CA ALA A 414 5.79 -11.27 12.05
C ALA A 414 5.44 -12.68 11.50
N GLY A 415 4.16 -13.01 11.44
CA GLY A 415 3.64 -14.29 10.97
C GLY A 415 2.56 -14.86 11.90
N GLU A 416 2.25 -16.14 11.73
CA GLU A 416 1.14 -16.77 12.49
C GLU A 416 1.36 -16.78 14.01
N THR A 417 0.28 -16.68 14.77
CA THR A 417 0.31 -17.00 16.20
C THR A 417 0.55 -18.49 16.43
N SER A 418 0.95 -18.88 17.64
CA SER A 418 1.14 -20.30 17.95
C SER A 418 -0.19 -21.07 17.81
N PRO A 419 -0.18 -22.35 17.37
CA PRO A 419 -1.42 -23.12 17.15
C PRO A 419 -2.38 -23.17 18.35
N TRP A 420 -1.84 -23.22 19.56
CA TRP A 420 -2.60 -23.24 20.81
C TRP A 420 -3.28 -21.88 21.14
N ASP A 421 -2.88 -20.80 20.49
CA ASP A 421 -3.43 -19.45 20.67
C ASP A 421 -4.47 -19.08 19.60
N LYS A 422 -4.53 -19.80 18.47
CA LYS A 422 -5.41 -19.47 17.32
C LYS A 422 -6.89 -19.33 17.71
N GLU A 423 -7.42 -20.26 18.49
CA GLU A 423 -8.83 -20.21 18.91
C GLU A 423 -9.10 -19.02 19.86
N LEU A 424 -8.16 -18.71 20.74
CA LEU A 424 -8.30 -17.54 21.60
C LEU A 424 -8.24 -16.25 20.76
N LEU A 425 -7.28 -16.15 19.84
CA LEU A 425 -7.13 -15.00 18.94
C LEU A 425 -8.43 -14.70 18.20
N LYS A 426 -9.06 -15.72 17.60
CA LYS A 426 -10.37 -15.57 16.95
C LYS A 426 -11.43 -15.01 17.88
N LYS A 427 -11.57 -15.61 19.07
CA LYS A 427 -12.58 -15.21 20.07
C LYS A 427 -12.37 -13.78 20.58
N VAL A 428 -11.14 -13.41 20.92
CA VAL A 428 -10.84 -12.09 21.50
C VAL A 428 -10.90 -10.99 20.44
N SER A 429 -10.49 -11.28 19.21
CA SER A 429 -10.57 -10.34 18.08
C SER A 429 -12.03 -10.04 17.75
N LEU A 430 -12.89 -11.07 17.67
CA LEU A 430 -14.33 -10.88 17.48
C LEU A 430 -14.96 -10.08 18.62
N ARG A 431 -14.62 -10.41 19.88
CA ARG A 431 -15.12 -9.66 21.04
C ARG A 431 -14.69 -8.20 21.01
N ALA A 432 -13.43 -7.93 20.66
CA ALA A 432 -12.91 -6.58 20.54
C ALA A 432 -13.64 -5.79 19.45
N LYS A 433 -13.84 -6.37 18.25
CA LYS A 433 -14.64 -5.76 17.18
C LYS A 433 -16.05 -5.41 17.66
N CYS A 434 -16.70 -6.31 18.39
CA CYS A 434 -18.03 -6.08 18.95
C CYS A 434 -18.09 -5.01 20.04
N GLN A 435 -16.97 -4.69 20.68
CA GLN A 435 -16.84 -3.61 21.66
C GLN A 435 -16.42 -2.27 21.03
N GLY A 436 -16.43 -2.18 19.69
CA GLY A 436 -16.07 -1.00 18.92
C GLY A 436 -14.58 -0.72 18.85
N TYR A 437 -13.71 -1.72 19.12
CA TYR A 437 -12.28 -1.58 18.85
C TYR A 437 -12.00 -1.74 17.37
N VAL A 438 -11.17 -0.85 16.82
CA VAL A 438 -10.68 -0.91 15.46
C VAL A 438 -9.39 -1.72 15.45
N LEU A 439 -9.44 -2.96 14.98
CA LEU A 439 -8.25 -3.80 14.78
C LEU A 439 -7.66 -3.56 13.39
N LEU A 440 -6.43 -3.05 13.38
CA LEU A 440 -5.61 -2.81 12.20
C LEU A 440 -4.41 -3.75 12.25
N VAL A 441 -4.10 -4.40 11.13
CA VAL A 441 -3.06 -5.43 11.09
C VAL A 441 -2.03 -5.07 10.04
N LEU A 442 -0.77 -4.99 10.47
CA LEU A 442 0.39 -4.92 9.59
C LEU A 442 1.06 -6.29 9.61
N SER A 443 0.82 -7.09 8.58
CA SER A 443 1.42 -8.42 8.44
C SER A 443 2.77 -8.29 7.73
N LEU A 444 3.82 -8.84 8.32
CA LEU A 444 5.18 -8.75 7.82
C LEU A 444 5.69 -10.12 7.37
N GLY A 445 6.33 -10.14 6.21
CA GLY A 445 6.99 -11.32 5.67
C GLY A 445 6.15 -12.10 4.64
N PRO A 446 6.75 -13.11 4.00
CA PRO A 446 6.14 -13.81 2.88
C PRO A 446 5.15 -14.91 3.30
N THR A 447 5.21 -15.37 4.55
CA THR A 447 4.39 -16.48 5.05
C THR A 447 3.41 -15.98 6.11
N TYR A 448 2.12 -16.19 5.87
CA TYR A 448 1.05 -15.79 6.77
C TYR A 448 -0.19 -16.68 6.54
N ASP A 449 -1.05 -16.77 7.57
CA ASP A 449 -2.34 -17.46 7.48
C ASP A 449 -3.44 -16.44 7.16
N HIS A 450 -4.01 -16.54 5.96
CA HIS A 450 -5.09 -15.65 5.51
C HIS A 450 -6.28 -15.69 6.48
N THR A 451 -6.63 -16.87 7.00
CA THR A 451 -7.77 -17.03 7.91
C THR A 451 -7.52 -16.34 9.23
N GLU A 452 -6.29 -16.44 9.76
CA GLU A 452 -5.87 -15.77 10.99
C GLU A 452 -5.93 -14.24 10.85
N LEU A 453 -5.43 -13.71 9.74
CA LEU A 453 -5.44 -12.27 9.47
C LEU A 453 -6.87 -11.72 9.30
N GLU A 454 -7.75 -12.49 8.65
CA GLU A 454 -9.17 -12.14 8.51
C GLU A 454 -9.93 -12.17 9.84
N ASP A 455 -9.64 -13.17 10.69
CA ASP A 455 -10.22 -13.26 12.03
C ASP A 455 -9.75 -12.10 12.92
N LEU A 456 -8.49 -11.65 12.75
CA LEU A 456 -7.86 -10.58 13.50
C LEU A 456 -8.35 -9.18 13.07
N ALA A 457 -8.24 -8.86 11.78
CA ALA A 457 -8.51 -7.51 11.26
C ALA A 457 -10.00 -7.12 11.34
N SER A 458 -10.24 -5.81 11.35
CA SER A 458 -11.61 -5.26 11.19
C SER A 458 -12.04 -5.24 9.72
N ARG A 459 -13.30 -4.89 9.47
CA ARG A 459 -13.85 -4.78 8.12
C ARG A 459 -14.09 -3.31 7.74
N PRO A 460 -13.94 -2.93 6.46
CA PRO A 460 -13.51 -3.76 5.31
C PRO A 460 -12.05 -4.20 5.40
N LEU A 461 -11.73 -5.43 4.96
CA LEU A 461 -10.42 -6.04 5.20
C LEU A 461 -9.30 -5.22 4.53
N GLU A 462 -9.54 -4.73 3.32
CA GLU A 462 -8.60 -3.96 2.52
C GLU A 462 -8.23 -2.60 3.15
N GLN A 463 -9.02 -2.14 4.12
CA GLN A 463 -8.74 -0.92 4.87
C GLN A 463 -8.04 -1.18 6.21
N HIS A 464 -8.07 -2.44 6.69
CA HIS A 464 -7.61 -2.82 8.02
C HIS A 464 -6.50 -3.87 8.02
N LEU A 465 -6.09 -4.35 6.85
CA LEU A 465 -5.02 -5.31 6.69
C LEU A 465 -4.03 -4.81 5.65
N ILE A 466 -2.81 -4.52 6.08
CA ILE A 466 -1.68 -4.18 5.23
C ILE A 466 -0.73 -5.37 5.25
N GLN A 467 -0.51 -6.00 4.10
CA GLN A 467 0.40 -7.12 3.95
C GLN A 467 1.69 -6.64 3.27
N LEU A 468 2.79 -6.66 4.01
CA LEU A 468 4.12 -6.36 3.50
C LEU A 468 4.88 -7.66 3.28
N GLY A 469 4.98 -8.09 2.01
CA GLY A 469 5.77 -9.27 1.65
C GLY A 469 7.27 -9.09 1.92
N ARG A 470 7.75 -7.85 1.95
CA ARG A 470 9.14 -7.49 2.27
C ARG A 470 9.18 -6.26 3.17
N ILE A 471 10.26 -6.15 3.93
CA ILE A 471 10.52 -5.04 4.87
C ILE A 471 11.61 -4.16 4.26
N HIS A 472 11.31 -3.54 3.11
CA HIS A 472 12.17 -2.56 2.46
C HIS A 472 11.57 -1.15 2.56
N LYS A 473 12.41 -0.14 2.32
CA LYS A 473 12.03 1.28 2.47
C LYS A 473 10.75 1.67 1.70
N PRO A 474 10.50 1.23 0.45
CA PRO A 474 9.27 1.56 -0.26
C PRO A 474 8.01 0.95 0.40
N ASP A 475 8.09 -0.30 0.87
CA ASP A 475 6.98 -1.00 1.53
C ASP A 475 6.62 -0.34 2.87
N LEU A 476 7.64 0.09 3.62
CA LEU A 476 7.46 0.83 4.87
C LEU A 476 6.87 2.22 4.63
N LYS A 477 7.33 2.94 3.60
CA LYS A 477 6.75 4.24 3.21
C LYS A 477 5.29 4.08 2.79
N TYR A 478 4.95 3.01 2.06
CA TYR A 478 3.57 2.67 1.73
C TYR A 478 2.74 2.49 3.00
N ALA A 479 3.20 1.67 3.96
CA ALA A 479 2.50 1.45 5.22
C ALA A 479 2.33 2.74 6.03
N GLN A 480 3.38 3.57 6.15
CA GLN A 480 3.32 4.86 6.85
C GLN A 480 2.22 5.77 6.25
N MET A 481 2.25 5.95 4.93
CA MET A 481 1.32 6.85 4.24
C MET A 481 -0.11 6.30 4.18
N PHE A 482 -0.27 4.97 4.15
CA PHE A 482 -1.55 4.30 4.33
C PHE A 482 -2.12 4.58 5.73
N LEU A 483 -1.30 4.36 6.78
CA LEU A 483 -1.68 4.61 8.17
C LEU A 483 -2.06 6.07 8.40
N LYS A 484 -1.29 7.02 7.85
CA LYS A 484 -1.61 8.46 7.89
C LYS A 484 -3.05 8.71 7.41
N ALA A 485 -3.41 8.19 6.24
CA ALA A 485 -4.75 8.37 5.67
C ALA A 485 -5.82 7.61 6.46
N PHE A 486 -5.51 6.41 6.92
CA PHE A 486 -6.42 5.58 7.72
C PHE A 486 -6.82 6.25 9.04
N LEU A 487 -5.86 6.80 9.78
CA LEU A 487 -6.12 7.52 11.03
C LEU A 487 -7.11 8.67 10.82
N ARG A 488 -7.07 9.31 9.65
CA ARG A 488 -7.95 10.44 9.32
C ARG A 488 -9.33 10.01 8.86
N LEU A 489 -9.40 8.93 8.10
CA LEU A 489 -10.65 8.27 7.78
C LEU A 489 -11.43 7.95 9.06
N LEU A 490 -10.72 7.47 10.10
CA LEU A 490 -11.31 7.24 11.42
C LEU A 490 -11.79 8.53 12.10
N ARG A 491 -10.96 9.57 12.14
CA ARG A 491 -11.33 10.88 12.75
C ARG A 491 -12.60 11.46 12.11
N ASN A 492 -12.75 11.28 10.79
CA ASN A 492 -13.89 11.74 10.01
C ASN A 492 -15.12 10.82 10.08
N LYS A 493 -15.06 9.72 10.86
CA LYS A 493 -16.17 8.77 11.08
C LYS A 493 -16.72 8.18 9.78
N ILE A 494 -15.84 7.92 8.82
CA ILE A 494 -16.23 7.39 7.51
C ILE A 494 -16.71 5.93 7.63
N ASN A 495 -16.21 5.17 8.61
CA ASN A 495 -16.63 3.80 8.90
C ASN A 495 -17.26 3.68 10.29
N ASP A 496 -18.24 2.78 10.40
CA ASP A 496 -18.87 2.37 11.66
C ASP A 496 -18.16 1.16 12.28
N TYR A 497 -17.99 1.20 13.61
CA TYR A 497 -17.41 0.10 14.38
C TYR A 497 -18.28 -0.24 15.60
N PRO A 498 -18.86 -1.46 15.67
CA PRO A 498 -18.77 -2.54 14.70
C PRO A 498 -19.53 -2.24 13.39
N PRO A 499 -19.07 -2.80 12.25
CA PRO A 499 -19.76 -2.63 10.97
C PRO A 499 -21.14 -3.28 11.01
N ALA A 500 -22.06 -2.80 10.17
CA ALA A 500 -23.46 -3.24 10.16
C ALA A 500 -23.61 -4.77 10.06
N GLU A 501 -22.80 -5.42 9.21
CA GLU A 501 -22.75 -6.87 9.04
C GLU A 501 -22.44 -7.64 10.33
N LEU A 502 -21.68 -7.03 11.25
CA LEU A 502 -21.24 -7.67 12.48
C LEU A 502 -22.22 -7.42 13.64
N LYS A 503 -23.10 -6.40 13.56
CA LYS A 503 -24.02 -6.01 14.65
C LYS A 503 -24.85 -7.19 15.16
N ALA A 504 -25.52 -7.93 14.28
CA ALA A 504 -26.34 -9.09 14.66
C ALA A 504 -25.54 -10.21 15.35
N LYS A 505 -24.29 -10.43 14.93
CA LYS A 505 -23.38 -11.42 15.57
C LYS A 505 -22.93 -10.92 16.94
N CYS A 506 -22.67 -9.62 17.07
CA CYS A 506 -22.28 -8.99 18.33
C CYS A 506 -23.40 -9.00 19.35
N ASP A 507 -24.65 -8.77 18.95
CA ASP A 507 -25.81 -8.79 19.85
C ASP A 507 -25.98 -10.15 20.51
N LYS A 508 -25.79 -11.26 19.76
CA LYS A 508 -25.81 -12.62 20.30
C LYS A 508 -24.73 -12.84 21.36
N ILE A 509 -23.51 -12.35 21.13
CA ILE A 509 -22.38 -12.48 22.05
C ILE A 509 -22.60 -11.65 23.32
N MET A 510 -23.12 -10.44 23.18
CA MET A 510 -23.40 -9.55 24.31
C MET A 510 -24.57 -10.10 25.15
N ASN A 511 -25.62 -10.63 24.53
CA ASN A 511 -26.77 -11.22 25.23
C ASN A 511 -26.44 -12.54 25.96
N GLN A 512 -25.51 -13.34 25.44
CA GLN A 512 -25.00 -14.52 26.16
C GLN A 512 -24.29 -14.12 27.45
N LYS A 513 -23.60 -12.96 27.47
CA LYS A 513 -22.95 -12.42 28.66
C LYS A 513 -23.97 -12.02 29.73
N THR A 514 -25.09 -11.43 29.33
CA THR A 514 -26.18 -11.03 30.25
C THR A 514 -26.88 -12.25 30.88
N ARG A 515 -27.08 -13.34 30.13
CA ARG A 515 -27.68 -14.58 30.65
C ARG A 515 -26.78 -15.37 31.62
N TYR A 516 -25.46 -15.30 31.45
CA TYR A 516 -24.52 -15.91 32.41
C TYR A 516 -24.41 -15.09 33.69
N VAL A 517 -24.43 -13.75 33.60
CA VAL A 517 -24.44 -12.87 34.77
C VAL A 517 -25.77 -12.96 35.53
N SER A 518 -26.90 -13.09 34.83
CA SER A 518 -28.21 -13.28 35.47
C SER A 518 -28.34 -14.65 36.15
N ARG A 519 -27.74 -15.71 35.59
CA ARG A 519 -27.71 -17.03 36.24
C ARG A 519 -26.79 -17.10 37.46
N SER A 520 -25.70 -16.31 37.50
CA SER A 520 -24.85 -16.21 38.69
C SER A 520 -25.45 -15.35 39.80
N LEU A 521 -26.40 -14.45 39.48
CA LEU A 521 -27.13 -13.64 40.46
C LEU A 521 -28.40 -14.31 40.99
N SER A 522 -28.90 -15.35 40.32
CA SER A 522 -30.03 -16.18 40.79
C SER A 522 -29.60 -17.43 41.58
N LEU A 523 -28.31 -17.53 41.94
CA LEU A 523 -27.71 -18.62 42.71
C LEU A 523 -26.96 -18.11 43.96
N VAL A 524 -27.30 -16.90 44.42
CA VAL A 524 -26.87 -16.33 45.72
C VAL A 524 -28.06 -16.21 46.63
#